data_AF-A0A354X4A6-F1
#
_entry.id   AF-A0A354X4A6-F1
#
_cell.length_a   1.000
_cell.length_b   1.000
_cell.length_c   1.000
_cell.angle_alpha   90.00
_cell.angle_beta   90.00
_cell.angle_gamma   90.00
#
_symmetry.space_group_name_H-M   'P 1'
#
loop_
_entity.id
_entity.type
_entity.pdbx_description
1 polymer ?
#
loop_
_entity_poly.entity_id
_entity_poly.type
_entity_poly.pdbx_seq_one_letter_code
_entity_poly.pdbx_strand_id
1 'polypeptide(L)'
;MQNRYPVQKTLLQQRSDLDKQSPVDLRTPSNIRTEIVYDAKTDRYIFQNKIGETVIGKPFYMTPQEYMKYRASQTQTSYFRTLNAFTADSSAREQKQPFSLSNMRLNTGVLEDIFGRGGLQITTQGSVEVSSGLKRSVTNNPTLPERARKRNTFNFDQDIQLNVNAKLGEKINFGLNYNTDASFDFDSKRIKLAYQGDEDEIIKNIEAGNVSMTTTNSLINGGAALFGIKTDLQFGKLHVNTIFSQQESESSRVHSNGNIQTTPFELRADEYDENRHFFLGYYFREAFDRAMSKLPYVSSPVSITKMEVWVTNKTSNFEQARNIIAFADLGEHDIIHNPMWSAQGSAGVTYNDANNLYAQLISTYSAVRDIRRANTDFPGAIVQGQDYEKIENAR
;
A
#
# COMPACT_ATOMS: atom_id res chain seq x y z
N MET A 1 -7.67 -8.44 -71.29
CA MET A 1 -6.80 -8.35 -70.10
C MET A 1 -7.65 -7.87 -68.93
N GLN A 2 -8.00 -8.75 -67.99
CA GLN A 2 -8.65 -8.34 -66.74
C GLN A 2 -7.56 -7.89 -65.77
N ASN A 3 -7.62 -6.64 -65.32
CA ASN A 3 -6.64 -6.10 -64.39
C ASN A 3 -6.81 -6.81 -63.03
N ARG A 4 -5.73 -7.33 -62.45
CA ARG A 4 -5.75 -8.07 -61.16
C ARG A 4 -6.21 -7.21 -59.97
N TYR A 5 -6.23 -5.89 -60.13
CA TYR A 5 -6.74 -4.92 -59.16
C TYR A 5 -7.66 -3.91 -59.87
N PRO A 6 -8.98 -3.90 -59.57
CA PRO A 6 -9.88 -2.89 -60.11
C PRO A 6 -9.60 -1.53 -59.46
N VAL A 7 -9.45 -0.48 -60.26
CA VAL A 7 -9.28 0.91 -59.81
C VAL A 7 -10.59 1.40 -59.19
N GLN A 8 -10.53 2.03 -58.01
CA GLN A 8 -11.71 2.62 -57.38
C GLN A 8 -12.27 3.78 -58.22
N LYS A 9 -13.59 3.96 -58.12
CA LYS A 9 -14.26 5.14 -58.69
C LYS A 9 -13.80 6.38 -57.95
N THR A 10 -13.47 7.43 -58.69
CA THR A 10 -13.03 8.73 -58.15
C THR A 10 -14.15 9.47 -57.41
N LEU A 11 -15.41 9.15 -57.71
CA LEU A 11 -16.59 9.77 -57.10
C LEU A 11 -17.32 8.78 -56.21
N LEU A 12 -17.56 9.18 -54.96
CA LEU A 12 -18.41 8.43 -54.05
C LEU A 12 -19.88 8.63 -54.44
N GLN A 13 -20.52 7.60 -54.97
CA GLN A 13 -21.92 7.67 -55.43
C GLN A 13 -22.86 6.82 -54.58
N GLN A 14 -22.32 5.84 -53.85
CA GLN A 14 -23.07 4.94 -52.98
C GLN A 14 -22.25 4.60 -51.73
N ARG A 15 -22.94 4.18 -50.67
CA ARG A 15 -22.30 3.81 -49.39
C ARG A 15 -21.20 2.76 -49.53
N SER A 16 -21.38 1.77 -50.41
CA SER A 16 -20.40 0.70 -50.65
C SER A 16 -19.06 1.20 -51.22
N ASP A 17 -19.01 2.42 -51.73
CA ASP A 17 -17.78 3.03 -52.23
C ASP A 17 -16.86 3.49 -51.08
N LEU A 18 -17.39 3.60 -49.85
CA LEU A 18 -16.62 3.95 -48.64
C LEU A 18 -15.86 2.76 -48.03
N ASP A 19 -16.37 1.54 -48.25
CA ASP A 19 -15.83 0.31 -47.65
C ASP A 19 -14.68 -0.29 -48.47
N LYS A 20 -14.48 0.19 -49.70
CA LYS A 20 -13.43 -0.28 -50.62
C LYS A 20 -12.26 0.69 -50.57
N GLN A 21 -11.34 0.51 -49.62
CA GLN A 21 -10.03 1.17 -49.67
C GLN A 21 -8.93 0.13 -49.88
N SER A 22 -8.53 -0.06 -51.15
CA SER A 22 -7.30 -0.79 -51.47
C SER A 22 -6.08 0.03 -51.04
N PRO A 23 -5.08 -0.56 -50.35
CA PRO A 23 -3.81 0.11 -50.05
C PRO A 23 -3.02 0.51 -51.30
N VAL A 24 -3.31 -0.13 -52.44
CA VAL A 24 -2.68 0.10 -53.74
C VAL A 24 -3.77 0.57 -54.70
N ASP A 25 -4.06 1.87 -54.70
CA ASP A 25 -5.00 2.49 -55.63
C ASP A 25 -4.53 3.90 -56.02
N LEU A 26 -5.08 4.42 -57.11
CA LEU A 26 -4.79 5.77 -57.57
C LEU A 26 -5.39 6.80 -56.62
N ARG A 27 -4.64 7.85 -56.29
CA ARG A 27 -5.14 8.94 -55.45
C ARG A 27 -6.20 9.73 -56.21
N THR A 28 -7.29 10.07 -55.52
CA THR A 28 -8.28 11.01 -56.02
C THR A 28 -7.60 12.35 -56.35
N PRO A 29 -7.86 12.96 -57.53
CA PRO A 29 -7.36 14.27 -57.89
C PRO A 29 -7.67 15.33 -56.84
N SER A 30 -6.72 16.22 -56.54
CA SER A 30 -6.82 17.22 -55.46
C SER A 30 -7.93 18.26 -55.65
N ASN A 31 -8.45 18.41 -56.87
CA ASN A 31 -9.56 19.28 -57.21
C ASN A 31 -10.93 18.69 -56.87
N ILE A 32 -11.03 17.40 -56.49
CA ILE A 32 -12.26 16.74 -56.06
C ILE A 32 -12.24 16.60 -54.54
N ARG A 33 -13.24 17.13 -53.85
CA ARG A 33 -13.41 17.01 -52.39
C ARG A 33 -14.78 16.45 -52.04
N THR A 34 -14.84 15.54 -51.08
CA THR A 34 -16.11 15.06 -50.52
C THR A 34 -16.46 15.91 -49.29
N GLU A 35 -17.60 16.59 -49.36
CA GLU A 35 -18.17 17.33 -48.24
C GLU A 35 -19.35 16.55 -47.66
N ILE A 36 -19.51 16.61 -46.34
CA ILE A 36 -20.56 15.91 -45.62
C ILE A 36 -21.40 16.97 -44.91
N VAL A 37 -22.67 17.09 -45.27
CA VAL A 37 -23.59 18.09 -44.73
C VAL A 37 -24.73 17.38 -44.01
N TYR A 38 -25.08 17.83 -42.81
CA TYR A 38 -26.24 17.33 -42.08
C TYR A 38 -27.50 18.12 -42.47
N ASP A 39 -28.55 17.43 -42.92
CA ASP A 39 -29.85 18.03 -43.21
C ASP A 39 -30.84 17.72 -42.08
N ALA A 40 -31.14 18.75 -41.28
CA ALA A 40 -32.05 18.66 -40.14
C ALA A 40 -33.51 18.40 -40.53
N LYS A 41 -33.92 18.67 -41.78
CA LYS A 41 -35.31 18.43 -42.22
C LYS A 41 -35.57 16.97 -42.56
N THR A 42 -34.56 16.27 -43.09
CA THR A 42 -34.67 14.88 -43.52
C THR A 42 -33.99 13.89 -42.57
N ASP A 43 -33.36 14.39 -41.50
CA ASP A 43 -32.57 13.65 -40.51
C ASP A 43 -31.53 12.73 -41.18
N ARG A 44 -30.77 13.30 -42.13
CA ARG A 44 -29.81 12.55 -42.95
C ARG A 44 -28.52 13.33 -43.17
N TYR A 45 -27.42 12.59 -43.27
CA TYR A 45 -26.13 13.09 -43.71
C TYR A 45 -26.01 12.94 -45.24
N ILE A 46 -25.74 14.05 -45.91
CA ILE A 46 -25.59 14.16 -47.37
C ILE A 46 -24.11 14.15 -47.71
N PHE A 47 -23.67 13.16 -48.48
CA PHE A 47 -22.32 13.07 -49.02
C PHE A 47 -22.31 13.64 -50.45
N GLN A 48 -21.56 14.72 -50.65
CA GLN A 48 -21.47 15.41 -51.94
C GLN A 48 -20.01 15.53 -52.39
N ASN A 49 -19.71 15.14 -53.63
CA ASN A 49 -18.41 15.40 -54.23
C ASN A 49 -18.46 16.79 -54.90
N LYS A 50 -17.46 17.63 -54.68
CA LYS A 50 -17.37 18.98 -55.22
C LYS A 50 -16.07 19.18 -56.01
N ILE A 51 -16.13 19.94 -57.10
CA ILE A 51 -14.99 20.60 -57.74
C ILE A 51 -15.20 22.10 -57.59
N GLY A 52 -14.34 22.75 -56.80
CA GLY A 52 -14.59 24.13 -56.34
C GLY A 52 -15.92 24.18 -55.57
N GLU A 53 -16.85 25.02 -56.02
CA GLU A 53 -18.20 25.13 -55.45
C GLU A 53 -19.25 24.25 -56.14
N THR A 54 -18.90 23.60 -57.26
CA THR A 54 -19.87 22.83 -58.04
C THR A 54 -19.95 21.39 -57.54
N VAL A 55 -21.15 20.94 -57.16
CA VAL A 55 -21.42 19.54 -56.82
C VAL A 55 -21.40 18.69 -58.08
N ILE A 56 -20.64 17.59 -58.05
CA ILE A 56 -20.45 16.65 -59.14
C ILE A 56 -20.90 15.25 -58.76
N GLY A 57 -21.61 14.59 -59.67
CA GLY A 57 -22.17 13.26 -59.46
C GLY A 57 -23.42 13.24 -58.58
N LYS A 58 -23.88 12.04 -58.25
CA LYS A 58 -25.09 11.82 -57.44
C LYS A 58 -24.70 11.80 -55.96
N PRO A 59 -25.25 12.70 -55.10
CA PRO A 59 -25.06 12.59 -53.67
C PRO A 59 -25.79 11.35 -53.14
N PHE A 60 -25.29 10.80 -52.05
CA PHE A 60 -25.96 9.73 -51.32
C PHE A 60 -26.16 10.13 -49.87
N TYR A 61 -27.10 9.44 -49.22
CA TYR A 61 -27.59 9.79 -47.90
C TYR A 61 -27.27 8.68 -46.91
N MET A 62 -26.95 9.05 -45.68
CA MET A 62 -26.89 8.14 -44.54
C MET A 62 -27.83 8.60 -43.44
N THR A 63 -28.43 7.65 -42.74
CA THR A 63 -29.07 7.93 -41.45
C THR A 63 -28.02 8.26 -40.38
N PRO A 64 -28.39 8.89 -39.26
CA PRO A 64 -27.44 9.20 -38.18
C PRO A 64 -26.75 7.96 -37.63
N GLN A 65 -27.47 6.84 -37.51
CA GLN A 65 -26.92 5.57 -37.03
C GLN A 65 -25.85 5.00 -37.98
N GLU A 66 -26.09 5.07 -39.29
CA GLU A 66 -25.13 4.62 -40.30
C GLU A 66 -23.89 5.51 -40.34
N TYR A 67 -24.08 6.83 -40.21
CA TYR A 67 -22.98 7.79 -40.15
C TYR A 67 -22.10 7.59 -38.91
N MET A 68 -22.71 7.34 -37.75
CA MET A 68 -21.96 7.07 -36.52
C MET A 68 -21.13 5.79 -36.62
N LYS A 69 -21.66 4.72 -37.20
CA LYS A 69 -20.90 3.49 -37.48
C LYS A 69 -19.72 3.74 -38.42
N TYR A 70 -19.93 4.52 -39.48
CA TYR A 70 -18.88 4.91 -40.41
C TYR A 70 -17.76 5.72 -39.72
N ARG A 71 -18.13 6.73 -38.92
CA ARG A 71 -17.16 7.54 -38.16
C ARG A 71 -16.37 6.72 -37.16
N ALA A 72 -17.02 5.83 -36.42
CA ALA A 72 -16.36 4.94 -35.48
C ALA A 72 -15.30 4.05 -36.15
N SER A 73 -15.62 3.46 -37.31
CA SER A 73 -14.67 2.67 -38.09
C SER A 73 -13.47 3.50 -38.55
N GLN A 74 -13.71 4.72 -39.07
CA GLN A 74 -12.65 5.62 -39.51
C GLN A 74 -11.72 6.02 -38.35
N THR A 75 -12.28 6.37 -37.19
CA THR A 75 -11.52 6.71 -35.99
C THR A 75 -10.64 5.55 -35.52
N GLN A 76 -11.19 4.34 -35.52
CA GLN A 76 -10.44 3.13 -35.17
C GLN A 76 -9.29 2.87 -36.14
N THR A 77 -9.54 2.95 -37.45
CA THR A 77 -8.48 2.78 -38.45
C THR A 77 -7.43 3.88 -38.37
N SER A 78 -7.82 5.15 -38.16
CA SER A 78 -6.84 6.25 -38.00
C SER A 78 -6.00 6.06 -36.75
N TYR A 79 -6.61 5.63 -35.63
CA TYR A 79 -5.91 5.34 -34.39
C TYR A 79 -4.83 4.26 -34.58
N PHE A 80 -5.17 3.14 -35.22
CA PHE A 80 -4.20 2.09 -35.51
C PHE A 80 -3.15 2.49 -36.56
N ARG A 81 -3.50 3.30 -37.56
CA ARG A 81 -2.49 3.87 -38.49
C ARG A 81 -1.51 4.77 -37.76
N THR A 82 -1.99 5.61 -36.84
CA THR A 82 -1.14 6.50 -36.04
C THR A 82 -0.23 5.67 -35.14
N LEU A 83 -0.75 4.67 -34.42
CA LEU A 83 0.06 3.73 -33.63
C LEU A 83 1.12 3.02 -34.47
N ASN A 84 0.73 2.48 -35.63
CA ASN A 84 1.65 1.76 -36.52
C ASN A 84 2.71 2.69 -37.11
N ALA A 85 2.36 3.93 -37.46
CA ALA A 85 3.31 4.95 -37.87
C ALA A 85 4.29 5.29 -36.74
N PHE A 86 3.81 5.43 -35.50
CA PHE A 86 4.66 5.60 -34.32
C PHE A 86 5.63 4.42 -34.10
N THR A 87 5.21 3.18 -34.38
CA THR A 87 6.09 2.00 -34.27
C THR A 87 7.02 1.81 -35.47
N ALA A 88 6.63 2.22 -36.67
CA ALA A 88 7.42 2.08 -37.90
C ALA A 88 8.47 3.21 -38.06
N ASP A 89 8.22 4.40 -37.50
CA ASP A 89 9.20 5.50 -37.46
C ASP A 89 10.39 5.22 -36.51
N SER A 90 10.38 4.09 -35.78
CA SER A 90 11.51 3.61 -34.97
C SER A 90 12.79 3.40 -35.81
N SER A 91 12.65 3.07 -37.10
CA SER A 91 13.77 2.80 -38.01
C SER A 91 14.25 4.02 -38.82
N ALA A 92 13.61 5.19 -38.70
CA ALA A 92 13.97 6.42 -39.43
C ALA A 92 14.52 7.53 -38.50
N ARG A 93 15.23 7.13 -37.43
CA ARG A 93 15.78 8.00 -36.39
C ARG A 93 17.10 8.67 -36.79
N GLU A 94 17.09 9.59 -37.76
CA GLU A 94 18.23 10.50 -37.91
C GLU A 94 17.92 11.99 -37.97
N GLN A 95 16.66 12.45 -38.07
CA GLN A 95 16.45 13.91 -38.20
C GLN A 95 15.10 14.48 -37.75
N LYS A 96 14.45 13.87 -36.75
CA LYS A 96 13.40 14.54 -35.98
C LYS A 96 13.74 14.42 -34.51
N GLN A 97 13.76 15.56 -33.81
CA GLN A 97 14.10 15.63 -32.40
C GLN A 97 13.33 14.56 -31.62
N PRO A 98 14.00 13.83 -30.70
CA PRO A 98 13.32 12.84 -29.88
C PRO A 98 12.13 13.49 -29.20
N PHE A 99 10.97 12.83 -29.25
CA PHE A 99 9.80 13.18 -28.45
C PHE A 99 10.25 13.21 -27.00
N SER A 100 10.53 14.41 -26.50
CA SER A 100 11.01 14.63 -25.15
C SER A 100 9.81 15.13 -24.35
N LEU A 101 9.41 14.38 -23.33
CA LEU A 101 8.41 14.83 -22.35
C LEU A 101 8.93 16.01 -21.51
N SER A 102 10.21 16.37 -21.66
CA SER A 102 10.81 17.52 -21.01
C SER A 102 10.61 18.80 -21.82
N ASN A 103 9.91 19.76 -21.22
CA ASN A 103 9.80 21.16 -21.66
C ASN A 103 9.10 21.36 -23.02
N MET A 104 7.79 21.08 -23.08
CA MET A 104 6.95 21.41 -24.24
C MET A 104 6.46 22.87 -24.15
N ARG A 105 6.50 23.61 -25.26
CA ARG A 105 5.91 24.94 -25.41
C ARG A 105 4.95 24.97 -26.59
N LEU A 106 3.69 25.27 -26.36
CA LEU A 106 2.66 25.40 -27.40
C LEU A 106 2.14 26.83 -27.42
N ASN A 107 2.26 27.49 -28.57
CA ASN A 107 1.71 28.83 -28.75
C ASN A 107 0.21 28.72 -29.04
N THR A 108 -0.60 29.20 -28.10
CA THR A 108 -2.07 29.20 -28.20
C THR A 108 -2.55 30.64 -28.37
N GLY A 109 -2.35 31.21 -29.57
CA GLY A 109 -2.70 32.62 -29.85
C GLY A 109 -4.17 33.01 -29.64
N VAL A 110 -5.07 32.06 -29.37
CA VAL A 110 -6.49 32.30 -29.03
C VAL A 110 -6.71 32.45 -27.52
N LEU A 111 -5.75 32.04 -26.69
CA LEU A 111 -5.88 31.98 -25.22
C LEU A 111 -5.08 33.08 -24.51
N GLU A 112 -4.25 33.84 -25.23
CA GLU A 112 -3.39 34.89 -24.66
C GLU A 112 -4.20 36.05 -24.05
N ASP A 113 -5.37 36.37 -24.62
CA ASP A 113 -6.24 37.46 -24.14
C ASP A 113 -6.85 37.18 -22.76
N ILE A 114 -6.98 35.90 -22.36
CA ILE A 114 -7.63 35.49 -21.12
C ILE A 114 -6.60 35.05 -20.07
N PHE A 115 -5.49 34.44 -20.49
CA PHE A 115 -4.52 33.80 -19.58
C PHE A 115 -3.13 34.45 -19.56
N GLY A 116 -2.93 35.53 -20.32
CA GLY A 116 -1.66 36.24 -20.42
C GLY A 116 -0.72 35.66 -21.47
N ARG A 117 0.39 36.35 -21.70
CA ARG A 117 1.36 36.02 -22.77
C ARG A 117 2.19 34.80 -22.38
N GLY A 118 2.62 34.00 -23.35
CA GLY A 118 3.59 32.91 -23.13
C GLY A 118 3.10 31.49 -23.40
N GLY A 119 1.81 31.30 -23.69
CA GLY A 119 1.24 30.01 -24.12
C GLY A 119 1.35 28.91 -23.05
N LEU A 120 1.21 27.66 -23.47
CA LEU A 120 1.30 26.49 -22.58
C LEU A 120 2.75 26.01 -22.49
N GLN A 121 3.35 26.05 -21.31
CA GLN A 121 4.66 25.49 -20.99
C GLN A 121 4.50 24.30 -20.03
N ILE A 122 4.99 23.11 -20.40
CA ILE A 122 4.96 21.90 -19.57
C ILE A 122 6.38 21.43 -19.30
N THR A 123 6.77 21.41 -18.03
CA THR A 123 8.05 20.89 -17.54
C THR A 123 7.79 19.61 -16.75
N THR A 124 8.36 18.49 -17.20
CA THR A 124 8.25 17.18 -16.55
C THR A 124 9.63 16.70 -16.13
N GLN A 125 9.78 16.23 -14.90
CA GLN A 125 11.01 15.71 -14.31
C GLN A 125 10.71 14.44 -13.52
N GLY A 126 11.66 13.51 -13.47
CA GLY A 126 11.53 12.30 -12.67
C GLY A 126 11.84 11.01 -13.44
N SER A 127 11.51 9.88 -12.83
CA SER A 127 11.72 8.52 -13.36
C SER A 127 10.46 7.69 -13.25
N VAL A 128 10.30 6.78 -14.20
CA VAL A 128 9.21 5.81 -14.22
C VAL A 128 9.87 4.47 -14.48
N GLU A 129 9.89 3.62 -13.48
CA GLU A 129 10.30 2.23 -13.60
C GLU A 129 9.06 1.34 -13.46
N VAL A 130 8.96 0.37 -14.35
CA VAL A 130 7.85 -0.58 -14.37
C VAL A 130 8.46 -1.96 -14.53
N SER A 131 8.28 -2.80 -13.52
CA SER A 131 8.71 -4.18 -13.54
C SER A 131 7.50 -5.09 -13.74
N SER A 132 7.64 -6.05 -14.64
CA SER A 132 6.57 -6.99 -14.97
C SER A 132 7.17 -8.37 -15.12
N GLY A 133 6.57 -9.37 -14.47
CA GLY A 133 7.10 -10.71 -14.45
C GLY A 133 6.04 -11.76 -14.14
N LEU A 134 6.21 -12.96 -14.67
CA LEU A 134 5.36 -14.10 -14.32
C LEU A 134 6.08 -14.95 -13.27
N LYS A 135 5.56 -14.97 -12.05
CA LYS A 135 6.07 -15.81 -10.97
C LYS A 135 5.30 -17.13 -10.93
N ARG A 136 5.98 -18.23 -11.23
CA ARG A 136 5.45 -19.59 -11.06
C ARG A 136 5.98 -20.21 -9.77
N SER A 137 5.09 -20.45 -8.82
CA SER A 137 5.40 -21.15 -7.57
C SER A 137 4.84 -22.56 -7.64
N VAL A 138 5.72 -23.53 -7.36
CA VAL A 138 5.37 -24.95 -7.30
C VAL A 138 5.74 -25.47 -5.92
N THR A 139 4.81 -26.13 -5.25
CA THR A 139 5.04 -26.82 -3.99
C THR A 139 4.68 -28.29 -4.11
N ASN A 140 5.52 -29.16 -3.57
CA ASN A 140 5.30 -30.60 -3.56
C ASN A 140 4.57 -31.07 -2.29
N ASN A 141 3.95 -30.15 -1.54
CA ASN A 141 3.25 -30.51 -0.30
C ASN A 141 2.02 -31.38 -0.61
N PRO A 142 2.01 -32.67 -0.20
CA PRO A 142 0.95 -33.60 -0.53
C PRO A 142 -0.39 -33.25 0.15
N THR A 143 -0.35 -32.50 1.26
CA THR A 143 -1.54 -32.05 1.99
C THR A 143 -2.36 -31.02 1.21
N LEU A 144 -1.77 -30.37 0.20
CA LEU A 144 -2.48 -29.45 -0.68
C LEU A 144 -3.06 -30.21 -1.88
N PRO A 145 -4.28 -29.88 -2.34
CA PRO A 145 -4.81 -30.37 -3.61
C PRO A 145 -3.91 -30.03 -4.80
N GLU A 146 -3.84 -30.88 -5.82
CA GLU A 146 -2.97 -30.70 -7.01
C GLU A 146 -3.13 -29.32 -7.68
N ARG A 147 -4.36 -28.78 -7.73
CA ARG A 147 -4.63 -27.44 -8.26
C ARG A 147 -4.01 -26.31 -7.45
N ALA A 148 -3.84 -26.50 -6.13
CA ALA A 148 -3.27 -25.51 -5.23
C ALA A 148 -1.73 -25.62 -5.12
N ARG A 149 -1.14 -26.70 -5.66
CA ARG A 149 0.31 -26.92 -5.68
C ARG A 149 1.04 -26.10 -6.74
N LYS A 150 0.33 -25.58 -7.74
CA LYS A 150 0.88 -24.78 -8.84
C LYS A 150 0.14 -23.45 -8.90
N ARG A 151 0.85 -22.36 -8.56
CA ARG A 151 0.31 -20.99 -8.64
C ARG A 151 1.13 -20.17 -9.60
N ASN A 152 0.47 -19.61 -10.61
CA ASN A 152 1.06 -18.62 -11.50
C ASN A 152 0.51 -17.25 -11.09
N THR A 153 1.39 -16.31 -10.78
CA THR A 153 1.03 -14.95 -10.40
C THR A 153 1.74 -13.99 -11.34
N PHE A 154 0.96 -13.13 -11.99
CA PHE A 154 1.51 -11.98 -12.69
C PHE A 154 1.92 -10.94 -11.65
N ASN A 155 3.19 -10.59 -11.61
CA ASN A 155 3.73 -9.54 -10.78
C ASN A 155 3.92 -8.29 -11.63
N PHE A 156 3.44 -7.16 -11.12
CA PHE A 156 3.51 -5.88 -11.81
C PHE A 156 3.73 -4.79 -10.78
N ASP A 157 4.97 -4.32 -10.71
CA ASP A 157 5.40 -3.32 -9.75
C ASP A 157 5.74 -2.02 -10.52
N GLN A 158 5.33 -0.88 -9.97
CA GLN A 158 5.48 0.43 -10.58
C GLN A 158 6.18 1.36 -9.59
N ASP A 159 7.35 1.84 -9.98
CA ASP A 159 8.15 2.79 -9.22
C ASP A 159 8.16 4.12 -9.99
N ILE A 160 7.20 4.98 -9.66
CA ILE A 160 6.94 6.24 -10.36
C ILE A 160 7.32 7.38 -9.44
N GLN A 161 8.31 8.16 -9.85
CA GLN A 161 8.70 9.42 -9.21
C GLN A 161 8.57 10.51 -10.27
N LEU A 162 7.47 11.25 -10.26
CA LEU A 162 7.12 12.20 -11.31
C LEU A 162 6.80 13.57 -10.73
N ASN A 163 7.42 14.60 -11.29
CA ASN A 163 7.11 16.00 -11.03
C ASN A 163 6.75 16.70 -12.35
N VAL A 164 5.53 17.19 -12.46
CA VAL A 164 5.03 17.93 -13.61
C VAL A 164 4.66 19.34 -13.15
N ASN A 165 5.13 20.34 -13.89
CA ASN A 165 4.72 21.73 -13.75
C ASN A 165 4.27 22.24 -15.11
N ALA A 166 2.99 22.59 -15.23
CA ALA A 166 2.42 23.18 -16.42
C ALA A 166 1.95 24.61 -16.13
N LYS A 167 2.47 25.57 -16.88
CA LYS A 167 2.05 26.98 -16.83
C LYS A 167 1.33 27.33 -18.12
N LEU A 168 0.19 28.00 -18.02
CA LEU A 168 -0.52 28.54 -19.17
C LEU A 168 -0.56 30.06 -19.02
N GLY A 169 0.23 30.74 -19.86
CA GLY A 169 0.46 32.18 -19.80
C GLY A 169 1.03 32.59 -18.44
N GLU A 170 0.45 33.63 -17.85
CA GLU A 170 0.84 34.18 -16.55
C GLU A 170 -0.15 33.80 -15.45
N LYS A 171 -1.39 33.44 -15.81
CA LYS A 171 -2.49 33.28 -14.86
C LYS A 171 -2.71 31.86 -14.35
N ILE A 172 -2.34 30.81 -15.10
CA ILE A 172 -2.61 29.42 -14.68
C ILE A 172 -1.33 28.64 -14.43
N ASN A 173 -1.28 27.96 -13.29
CA ASN A 173 -0.20 27.07 -12.89
C ASN A 173 -0.78 25.74 -12.37
N PHE A 174 -0.31 24.64 -12.93
CA PHE A 174 -0.67 23.29 -12.53
C PHE A 174 0.59 22.53 -12.12
N GLY A 175 0.62 22.07 -10.87
CA GLY A 175 1.65 21.20 -10.33
C GLY A 175 1.09 19.81 -10.04
N LEU A 176 1.80 18.77 -10.48
CA LEU A 176 1.56 17.39 -10.10
C LEU A 176 2.87 16.79 -9.58
N ASN A 177 2.86 16.29 -8.35
CA ASN A 177 3.91 15.44 -7.81
C ASN A 177 3.29 14.07 -7.52
N TYR A 178 3.85 13.03 -8.10
CA TYR A 178 3.39 11.66 -7.95
C TYR A 178 4.57 10.78 -7.58
N ASN A 179 4.53 10.16 -6.40
CA ASN A 179 5.57 9.29 -5.88
C ASN A 179 4.94 8.00 -5.31
N THR A 180 5.20 6.85 -5.94
CA THR A 180 4.69 5.55 -5.48
C THR A 180 5.38 5.05 -4.21
N ASP A 181 6.59 5.56 -3.90
CA ASP A 181 7.39 5.12 -2.74
C ASP A 181 7.16 5.99 -1.48
N ALA A 182 6.24 6.94 -1.52
CA ALA A 182 5.99 7.81 -0.38
C ALA A 182 5.24 7.08 0.76
N SER A 183 5.71 7.23 1.99
CA SER A 183 5.10 6.61 3.18
C SER A 183 3.71 7.16 3.54
N PHE A 184 3.37 8.37 3.09
CA PHE A 184 2.10 9.04 3.37
C PHE A 184 1.35 9.37 2.07
N ASP A 185 0.04 9.11 2.03
CA ASP A 185 -0.76 9.32 0.80
C ASP A 185 -0.79 10.79 0.36
N PHE A 186 -0.79 11.74 1.31
CA PHE A 186 -0.67 13.18 1.01
C PHE A 186 0.61 13.55 0.25
N ASP A 187 1.73 12.88 0.56
CA ASP A 187 3.00 13.11 -0.14
C ASP A 187 3.10 12.31 -1.44
N SER A 188 2.39 11.18 -1.53
CA SER A 188 2.37 10.32 -2.71
C SER A 188 1.72 10.98 -3.93
N LYS A 189 0.73 11.85 -3.70
CA LYS A 189 -0.10 12.45 -4.75
C LYS A 189 -0.43 13.89 -4.41
N ARG A 190 0.40 14.81 -4.86
CA ARG A 190 0.14 16.25 -4.72
C ARG A 190 -0.27 16.84 -6.04
N ILE A 191 -1.50 17.30 -6.13
CA ILE A 191 -2.06 17.99 -7.29
C ILE A 191 -2.42 19.39 -6.84
N LYS A 192 -1.96 20.41 -7.56
CA LYS A 192 -2.32 21.80 -7.29
C LYS A 192 -2.57 22.53 -8.60
N LEU A 193 -3.80 22.97 -8.82
CA LEU A 193 -4.15 23.93 -9.85
C LEU A 193 -4.31 25.28 -9.19
N ALA A 194 -3.62 26.30 -9.68
CA ALA A 194 -3.71 27.67 -9.21
C ALA A 194 -4.01 28.60 -10.38
N TYR A 195 -5.03 29.44 -10.21
CA TYR A 195 -5.27 30.62 -11.01
C TYR A 195 -4.84 31.83 -10.21
N GLN A 196 -4.06 32.71 -10.82
CA GLN A 196 -3.61 33.98 -10.26
C GLN A 196 -4.18 35.12 -11.10
N GLY A 197 -4.98 35.96 -10.44
CA GLY A 197 -5.53 37.17 -11.03
C GLY A 197 -4.55 38.33 -10.99
N ASP A 198 -4.84 39.35 -11.79
CA ASP A 198 -4.00 40.55 -11.86
C ASP A 198 -4.12 41.44 -10.60
N GLU A 199 -3.25 42.44 -10.47
CA GLU A 199 -3.23 43.36 -9.32
C GLU A 199 -4.55 44.11 -9.11
N ASP A 200 -5.32 44.34 -10.18
CA ASP A 200 -6.60 45.08 -10.12
C ASP A 200 -7.84 44.16 -10.03
N GLU A 201 -7.67 42.84 -10.13
CA GLU A 201 -8.80 41.89 -10.09
C GLU A 201 -9.26 41.62 -8.66
N ILE A 202 -10.57 41.42 -8.45
CA ILE A 202 -11.12 41.03 -7.14
C ILE A 202 -10.63 39.63 -6.75
N ILE A 203 -10.58 38.72 -7.71
CA ILE A 203 -10.09 37.36 -7.51
C ILE A 203 -8.57 37.42 -7.53
N LYS A 204 -7.93 37.21 -6.38
CA LYS A 204 -6.46 37.17 -6.30
C LYS A 204 -5.94 35.79 -6.65
N ASN A 205 -6.44 34.76 -5.97
CA ASN A 205 -6.06 33.38 -6.24
C ASN A 205 -7.26 32.44 -6.16
N ILE A 206 -7.29 31.45 -7.04
CA ILE A 206 -8.14 30.26 -6.87
C ILE A 206 -7.23 29.06 -6.93
N GLU A 207 -7.18 28.27 -5.86
CA GLU A 207 -6.40 27.03 -5.80
C GLU A 207 -7.34 25.83 -5.68
N ALA A 208 -7.02 24.75 -6.37
CA ALA A 208 -7.73 23.47 -6.27
C ALA A 208 -6.75 22.30 -6.14
N GLY A 209 -7.09 21.32 -5.30
CA GLY A 209 -6.25 20.17 -4.96
C GLY A 209 -5.62 20.32 -3.57
N ASN A 210 -4.34 20.01 -3.43
CA ASN A 210 -3.60 20.13 -2.17
C ASN A 210 -3.37 21.60 -1.84
N VAL A 211 -4.14 22.11 -0.88
CA VAL A 211 -4.14 23.50 -0.40
C VAL A 211 -3.78 23.54 1.08
N SER A 212 -3.43 24.73 1.56
CA SER A 212 -3.22 25.00 2.98
C SER A 212 -3.79 26.35 3.36
N MET A 213 -4.22 26.47 4.61
CA MET A 213 -4.74 27.70 5.17
C MET A 213 -3.91 28.05 6.40
N THR A 214 -3.28 29.22 6.36
CA THR A 214 -2.64 29.82 7.52
C THR A 214 -3.53 30.95 8.02
N THR A 215 -3.90 30.88 9.29
CA THR A 215 -4.67 31.90 9.98
C THR A 215 -3.72 32.76 10.82
N THR A 216 -4.04 34.04 10.96
CA THR A 216 -3.27 34.95 11.84
C THR A 216 -3.60 34.78 13.33
N ASN A 217 -4.69 34.07 13.64
CA ASN A 217 -5.15 33.81 15.00
C ASN A 217 -4.60 32.48 15.52
N SER A 218 -3.92 32.49 16.67
CA SER A 218 -3.37 31.29 17.29
C SER A 218 -4.41 30.31 17.85
N LEU A 219 -5.65 30.75 18.06
CA LEU A 219 -6.74 29.92 18.61
C LEU A 219 -7.42 29.05 17.54
N ILE A 220 -7.38 29.47 16.28
CA ILE A 220 -8.01 28.76 15.16
C ILE A 220 -6.89 28.37 14.23
N ASN A 221 -6.49 27.09 14.21
CA ASN A 221 -5.49 26.62 13.28
C ASN A 221 -6.17 26.27 11.94
N GLY A 222 -5.74 26.89 10.84
CA GLY A 222 -6.37 26.75 9.52
C GLY A 222 -6.23 25.36 8.88
N GLY A 223 -5.45 24.46 9.48
CA GLY A 223 -5.21 23.12 8.95
C GLY A 223 -4.15 23.12 7.85
N ALA A 224 -3.22 22.17 7.95
CA ALA A 224 -2.24 21.86 6.91
C ALA A 224 -2.67 20.59 6.17
N ALA A 225 -2.18 20.41 4.95
CA ALA A 225 -2.45 19.22 4.14
C ALA A 225 -3.95 18.97 3.90
N LEU A 226 -4.59 19.92 3.22
CA LEU A 226 -6.00 19.86 2.88
C LEU A 226 -6.17 19.56 1.38
N PHE A 227 -7.16 18.75 1.01
CA PHE A 227 -7.54 18.55 -0.39
C PHE A 227 -8.88 19.21 -0.68
N GLY A 228 -8.91 20.23 -1.53
CA GLY A 228 -10.13 20.99 -1.78
C GLY A 228 -9.93 22.21 -2.66
N ILE A 229 -10.82 23.19 -2.51
CA ILE A 229 -10.80 24.46 -3.24
C ILE A 229 -10.56 25.58 -2.24
N LYS A 230 -9.61 26.45 -2.54
CA LYS A 230 -9.31 27.68 -1.81
C LYS A 230 -9.48 28.88 -2.73
N THR A 231 -10.03 29.96 -2.20
CA THR A 231 -10.29 31.19 -2.96
C THR A 231 -9.91 32.41 -2.12
N ASP A 232 -9.07 33.26 -2.69
CA ASP A 232 -8.60 34.50 -2.12
C ASP A 232 -9.23 35.67 -2.89
N LEU A 233 -10.09 36.44 -2.23
CA LEU A 233 -10.77 37.61 -2.80
C LEU A 233 -10.33 38.89 -2.09
N GLN A 234 -10.11 39.96 -2.83
CA GLN A 234 -9.73 41.27 -2.29
C GLN A 234 -10.68 42.37 -2.79
N PHE A 235 -11.42 42.97 -1.86
CA PHE A 235 -12.31 44.11 -2.09
C PHE A 235 -11.70 45.36 -1.45
N GLY A 236 -10.80 46.02 -2.18
CA GLY A 236 -10.02 47.14 -1.65
C GLY A 236 -9.15 46.72 -0.46
N LYS A 237 -9.53 47.11 0.76
CA LYS A 237 -8.83 46.73 2.01
C LYS A 237 -9.38 45.46 2.67
N LEU A 238 -10.53 44.95 2.24
CA LEU A 238 -11.12 43.73 2.77
C LEU A 238 -10.55 42.52 2.02
N HIS A 239 -9.92 41.60 2.75
CA HIS A 239 -9.42 40.34 2.22
C HIS A 239 -10.27 39.18 2.76
N VAL A 240 -10.85 38.39 1.86
CA VAL A 240 -11.70 37.24 2.17
C VAL A 240 -11.01 35.99 1.64
N ASN A 241 -10.54 35.14 2.56
CA ASN A 241 -9.97 33.84 2.25
C ASN A 241 -10.98 32.74 2.60
N THR A 242 -11.39 31.94 1.62
CA THR A 242 -12.38 30.88 1.79
C THR A 242 -11.78 29.55 1.38
N ILE A 243 -12.01 28.51 2.17
CA ILE A 243 -11.55 27.14 1.88
C ILE A 243 -12.68 26.13 2.10
N PHE A 244 -12.87 25.24 1.12
CA PHE A 244 -13.75 24.09 1.21
C PHE A 244 -12.92 22.85 0.89
N SER A 245 -12.62 22.03 1.90
CA SER A 245 -11.65 20.95 1.76
C SER A 245 -11.90 19.81 2.72
N GLN A 246 -11.41 18.63 2.34
CA GLN A 246 -11.22 17.50 3.23
C GLN A 246 -9.82 17.55 3.84
N GLN A 247 -9.71 17.29 5.14
CA GLN A 247 -8.43 17.20 5.83
C GLN A 247 -7.84 15.80 5.65
N GLU A 248 -6.64 15.71 5.08
CA GLU A 248 -5.94 14.46 4.78
C GLU A 248 -4.83 14.15 5.82
N SER A 249 -4.81 14.86 6.95
CA SER A 249 -3.79 14.69 7.99
C SER A 249 -4.36 14.68 9.40
N GLU A 250 -3.74 13.90 10.28
CA GLU A 250 -4.05 13.89 11.71
C GLU A 250 -3.02 14.72 12.48
N SER A 251 -3.49 15.55 13.40
CA SER A 251 -2.61 16.36 14.25
C SER A 251 -2.32 15.60 15.54
N SER A 252 -1.07 15.17 15.73
CA SER A 252 -0.60 14.64 17.00
C SER A 252 0.15 15.73 17.78
N ARG A 253 -0.30 16.01 19.02
CA ARG A 253 0.38 16.94 19.92
C ARG A 253 1.22 16.15 20.91
N VAL A 254 2.53 16.22 20.75
CA VAL A 254 3.47 15.71 21.74
C VAL A 254 3.79 16.83 22.73
N HIS A 255 3.58 16.57 24.01
CA HIS A 255 4.02 17.49 25.07
C HIS A 255 5.45 17.08 25.48
N SER A 256 6.42 17.94 25.19
CA SER A 256 7.82 17.75 25.60
C SER A 256 8.14 18.76 26.70
N ASN A 257 8.31 18.28 27.93
CA ASN A 257 8.79 19.13 29.03
C ASN A 257 10.33 19.09 29.01
N GLY A 258 10.95 20.00 28.27
CA GLY A 258 12.40 20.03 28.06
C GLY A 258 12.87 19.07 26.96
N ASN A 259 14.06 18.48 27.14
CA ASN A 259 14.72 17.60 26.15
C ASN A 259 14.29 16.13 26.23
N ILE A 260 13.23 15.81 26.98
CA ILE A 260 12.78 14.44 27.24
C ILE A 260 11.36 14.28 26.69
N GLN A 261 11.19 13.32 25.80
CA GLN A 261 9.88 12.88 25.31
C GLN A 261 9.27 11.94 26.35
N THR A 262 8.20 12.36 27.03
CA THR A 262 7.48 11.52 27.99
C THR A 262 6.22 10.96 27.33
N THR A 263 6.09 9.63 27.31
CA THR A 263 4.85 8.95 26.91
C THR A 263 4.11 8.54 28.19
N PRO A 264 2.93 9.11 28.49
CA PRO A 264 2.16 8.67 29.65
C PRO A 264 1.72 7.22 29.43
N PHE A 265 1.78 6.43 30.49
CA PHE A 265 1.20 5.09 30.52
C PHE A 265 0.28 4.99 31.74
N GLU A 266 -0.74 4.15 31.63
CA GLU A 266 -1.65 3.80 32.70
C GLU A 266 -1.58 2.28 32.87
N LEU A 267 -1.49 1.83 34.12
CA LEU A 267 -1.50 0.41 34.46
C LEU A 267 -2.57 0.20 35.52
N ARG A 268 -3.55 -0.64 35.21
CA ARG A 268 -4.60 -0.98 36.18
C ARG A 268 -4.10 -2.08 37.12
N ALA A 269 -4.64 -2.13 38.34
CA ALA A 269 -4.20 -3.10 39.35
C ALA A 269 -4.47 -4.58 38.95
N ASP A 270 -5.42 -4.81 38.05
CA ASP A 270 -5.74 -6.10 37.45
C ASP A 270 -4.87 -6.43 36.22
N GLU A 271 -4.15 -5.47 35.66
CA GLU A 271 -3.24 -5.66 34.52
C GLU A 271 -1.85 -6.13 34.95
N TYR A 272 -1.80 -7.17 35.78
CA TYR A 272 -0.54 -7.80 36.17
C TYR A 272 -0.03 -8.73 35.06
N ASP A 273 1.28 -8.98 35.04
CA ASP A 273 1.91 -9.85 34.05
C ASP A 273 1.69 -11.33 34.40
N GLU A 274 0.68 -11.93 33.77
CA GLU A 274 0.29 -13.32 33.99
C GLU A 274 1.35 -14.32 33.48
N ASN A 275 1.67 -15.34 34.29
CA ASN A 275 2.52 -16.48 33.91
C ASN A 275 3.92 -16.11 33.40
N ARG A 276 4.46 -14.95 33.80
CA ARG A 276 5.81 -14.51 33.43
C ARG A 276 6.80 -14.55 34.58
N HIS A 277 6.33 -14.30 35.80
CA HIS A 277 7.17 -14.25 37.00
C HIS A 277 6.76 -15.37 37.95
N PHE A 278 7.75 -16.17 38.37
CA PHE A 278 7.54 -17.35 39.21
C PHE A 278 8.46 -17.31 40.43
N PHE A 279 7.94 -17.72 41.58
CA PHE A 279 8.76 -18.05 42.73
C PHE A 279 9.40 -19.42 42.53
N LEU A 280 10.60 -19.62 43.09
CA LEU A 280 11.33 -20.90 42.97
C LEU A 280 10.77 -22.01 43.87
N GLY A 281 9.92 -21.65 44.82
CA GLY A 281 9.29 -22.55 45.79
C GLY A 281 8.51 -21.75 46.83
N TYR A 282 7.76 -22.43 47.69
CA TYR A 282 6.92 -21.79 48.70
C TYR A 282 7.73 -21.02 49.73
N TYR A 283 8.92 -21.51 50.11
CA TYR A 283 9.82 -20.76 50.99
C TYR A 283 10.11 -19.34 50.47
N PHE A 284 10.41 -19.20 49.17
CA PHE A 284 10.71 -17.89 48.58
C PHE A 284 9.48 -17.00 48.51
N ARG A 285 8.31 -17.56 48.24
CA ARG A 285 7.04 -16.84 48.21
C ARG A 285 6.71 -16.25 49.59
N GLU A 286 6.75 -17.07 50.64
CA GLU A 286 6.41 -16.66 52.01
C GLU A 286 7.47 -15.74 52.63
N ALA A 287 8.72 -15.81 52.15
CA ALA A 287 9.79 -14.93 52.59
C ALA A 287 9.85 -13.58 51.83
N PHE A 288 9.22 -13.46 50.67
CA PHE A 288 9.40 -12.33 49.74
C PHE A 288 9.07 -10.97 50.37
N ASP A 289 7.88 -10.83 50.95
CA ASP A 289 7.41 -9.56 51.53
C ASP A 289 8.30 -9.11 52.70
N ARG A 290 8.75 -10.06 53.53
CA ARG A 290 9.69 -9.77 54.63
C ARG A 290 11.06 -9.37 54.10
N ALA A 291 11.57 -10.08 53.10
CA ALA A 291 12.86 -9.80 52.48
C ALA A 291 12.90 -8.43 51.79
N MET A 292 11.77 -7.99 51.21
CA MET A 292 11.64 -6.71 50.49
C MET A 292 11.10 -5.55 51.35
N SER A 293 10.91 -5.75 52.66
CA SER A 293 10.30 -4.74 53.55
C SER A 293 11.12 -3.45 53.73
N LYS A 294 12.42 -3.44 53.40
CA LYS A 294 13.35 -2.31 53.62
C LYS A 294 14.17 -1.95 52.37
N LEU A 295 13.51 -1.79 51.23
CA LEU A 295 14.17 -1.35 49.99
C LEU A 295 14.96 -0.05 50.20
N PRO A 296 16.19 0.08 49.65
CA PRO A 296 16.83 -0.82 48.68
C PRO A 296 17.58 -2.02 49.29
N TYR A 297 17.61 -2.20 50.61
CA TYR A 297 18.29 -3.33 51.25
C TYR A 297 17.39 -4.58 51.25
N VAL A 298 17.84 -5.64 50.57
CA VAL A 298 17.14 -6.93 50.52
C VAL A 298 17.55 -7.79 51.72
N SER A 299 16.63 -7.98 52.67
CA SER A 299 16.83 -8.72 53.91
C SER A 299 16.61 -10.24 53.72
N SER A 300 17.28 -10.83 52.73
CA SER A 300 17.24 -12.29 52.49
C SER A 300 18.58 -12.93 52.88
N PRO A 301 18.59 -14.05 53.63
CA PRO A 301 19.82 -14.79 53.92
C PRO A 301 20.27 -15.71 52.78
N VAL A 302 19.49 -15.81 51.69
CA VAL A 302 19.73 -16.77 50.59
C VAL A 302 20.44 -16.10 49.42
N SER A 303 21.46 -16.79 48.88
CA SER A 303 22.14 -16.42 47.64
C SER A 303 22.03 -17.55 46.62
N ILE A 304 21.48 -17.26 45.44
CA ILE A 304 21.33 -18.23 44.35
C ILE A 304 22.60 -18.20 43.50
N THR A 305 23.38 -19.27 43.53
CA THR A 305 24.65 -19.37 42.80
C THR A 305 24.50 -19.95 41.39
N LYS A 306 23.49 -20.80 41.17
CA LYS A 306 23.19 -21.42 39.88
C LYS A 306 21.69 -21.63 39.74
N MET A 307 21.17 -21.36 38.54
CA MET A 307 19.78 -21.61 38.17
C MET A 307 19.76 -22.26 36.78
N GLU A 308 18.99 -23.34 36.66
CA GLU A 308 18.66 -23.98 35.38
C GLU A 308 17.14 -23.97 35.24
N VAL A 309 16.65 -23.50 34.10
CA VAL A 309 15.22 -23.44 33.79
C VAL A 309 15.00 -24.27 32.54
N TRP A 310 14.07 -25.23 32.62
CA TRP A 310 13.72 -26.11 31.53
C TRP A 310 12.30 -25.79 31.06
N VAL A 311 12.15 -25.51 29.77
CA VAL A 311 10.86 -25.18 29.15
C VAL A 311 10.46 -26.22 28.11
N THR A 312 9.16 -26.37 27.90
CA THR A 312 8.64 -27.25 26.84
C THR A 312 9.13 -26.77 25.48
N ASN A 313 9.78 -27.67 24.75
CA ASN A 313 10.29 -27.35 23.44
C ASN A 313 9.19 -27.43 22.38
N LYS A 314 8.62 -26.26 22.04
CA LYS A 314 7.63 -26.13 20.96
C LYS A 314 8.26 -26.11 19.56
N THR A 315 9.58 -26.06 19.48
CA THR A 315 10.34 -25.98 18.23
C THR A 315 11.10 -27.27 18.01
N SER A 316 11.33 -27.70 16.77
CA SER A 316 12.11 -28.93 16.51
C SER A 316 13.63 -28.75 16.66
N ASN A 317 14.07 -27.89 17.59
CA ASN A 317 15.49 -27.69 17.90
C ASN A 317 15.89 -28.54 19.11
N PHE A 318 16.70 -29.57 18.90
CA PHE A 318 17.08 -30.54 19.93
C PHE A 318 18.48 -30.33 20.51
N GLU A 319 19.12 -29.19 20.25
CA GLU A 319 20.42 -28.88 20.83
C GLU A 319 20.35 -28.83 22.37
N GLN A 320 21.15 -29.68 23.03
CA GLN A 320 21.19 -29.84 24.51
C GLN A 320 19.86 -30.22 25.19
N ALA A 321 18.89 -30.74 24.42
CA ALA A 321 17.59 -31.10 24.96
C ALA A 321 17.69 -32.27 25.97
N ARG A 322 16.89 -32.22 27.04
CA ARG A 322 16.84 -33.26 28.08
C ARG A 322 15.42 -33.71 28.36
N ASN A 323 15.28 -34.97 28.76
CA ASN A 323 14.04 -35.46 29.34
C ASN A 323 14.01 -35.07 30.82
N ILE A 324 12.96 -34.37 31.22
CA ILE A 324 12.80 -33.83 32.57
C ILE A 324 11.49 -34.35 33.15
N ILE A 325 11.53 -34.72 34.43
CA ILE A 325 10.35 -34.95 35.26
C ILE A 325 10.44 -33.97 36.41
N ALA A 326 9.54 -33.00 36.43
CA ALA A 326 9.45 -32.00 37.47
C ALA A 326 8.37 -32.41 38.47
N PHE A 327 8.60 -32.16 39.75
CA PHE A 327 7.66 -32.49 40.83
C PHE A 327 7.28 -31.22 41.58
N ALA A 328 6.01 -31.09 41.94
CA ALA A 328 5.48 -29.90 42.61
C ALA A 328 6.03 -29.73 44.03
N ASP A 329 6.15 -30.83 44.79
CA ASP A 329 6.56 -30.81 46.20
C ASP A 329 8.08 -31.09 46.37
N LEU A 330 8.90 -31.11 45.31
CA LEU A 330 10.33 -31.44 45.46
C LEU A 330 11.07 -30.37 46.25
N GLY A 331 11.58 -30.78 47.41
CA GLY A 331 12.36 -29.93 48.30
C GLY A 331 11.54 -28.90 49.08
N GLU A 332 10.21 -29.05 49.13
CA GLU A 332 9.34 -28.26 50.01
C GLU A 332 9.28 -28.87 51.42
N HIS A 333 9.40 -28.04 52.46
CA HIS A 333 9.35 -28.46 53.86
C HIS A 333 7.98 -28.17 54.51
N ASP A 334 7.56 -26.90 54.51
CA ASP A 334 6.40 -26.44 55.30
C ASP A 334 5.07 -26.62 54.57
N ILE A 335 5.06 -26.49 53.24
CA ILE A 335 3.87 -26.59 52.40
C ILE A 335 4.09 -27.75 51.43
N ILE A 336 3.51 -28.90 51.77
CA ILE A 336 3.56 -30.13 50.96
C ILE A 336 2.12 -30.50 50.62
N HIS A 337 1.79 -30.62 49.33
CA HIS A 337 0.42 -30.85 48.89
C HIS A 337 0.05 -32.33 48.90
N ASN A 338 0.96 -33.20 48.47
CA ASN A 338 0.69 -34.62 48.42
C ASN A 338 0.93 -35.28 49.79
N PRO A 339 -0.09 -35.90 50.42
CA PRO A 339 0.05 -36.52 51.74
C PRO A 339 1.02 -37.70 51.80
N MET A 340 1.47 -38.22 50.66
CA MET A 340 2.50 -39.26 50.60
C MET A 340 3.86 -38.74 51.07
N TRP A 341 4.11 -37.45 50.94
CA TRP A 341 5.37 -36.84 51.33
C TRP A 341 5.28 -36.28 52.75
N SER A 342 6.39 -36.36 53.46
CA SER A 342 6.52 -35.83 54.82
C SER A 342 7.80 -35.02 54.94
N ALA A 343 7.71 -33.88 55.61
CA ALA A 343 8.84 -33.03 55.92
C ALA A 343 9.93 -33.81 56.68
N GLN A 344 11.19 -33.46 56.43
CA GLN A 344 12.36 -34.08 57.03
C GLN A 344 13.30 -33.00 57.56
N GLY A 345 13.87 -33.23 58.74
CA GLY A 345 14.74 -32.25 59.40
C GLY A 345 13.97 -31.13 60.11
N SER A 346 14.70 -30.09 60.50
CA SER A 346 14.14 -28.93 61.22
C SER A 346 14.33 -27.61 60.47
N ALA A 347 14.96 -27.65 59.30
CA ALA A 347 15.25 -26.47 58.51
C ALA A 347 14.08 -26.22 57.55
N GLY A 348 13.28 -25.18 57.82
CA GLY A 348 12.17 -24.74 56.96
C GLY A 348 12.64 -24.01 55.69
N VAL A 349 13.70 -24.49 55.03
CA VAL A 349 14.23 -23.94 53.78
C VAL A 349 14.06 -24.96 52.67
N THR A 350 14.05 -24.53 51.41
CA THR A 350 13.93 -25.46 50.27
C THR A 350 15.27 -26.13 49.97
N TYR A 351 15.32 -27.46 50.06
CA TYR A 351 16.47 -28.29 49.65
C TYR A 351 15.98 -29.71 49.37
N ASN A 352 16.73 -30.52 48.59
CA ASN A 352 16.25 -31.83 48.12
C ASN A 352 15.80 -32.78 49.25
N ASP A 353 16.45 -32.72 50.42
CA ASP A 353 16.14 -33.55 51.59
C ASP A 353 15.22 -32.85 52.60
N ALA A 354 14.54 -31.76 52.22
CA ALA A 354 13.55 -31.06 53.04
C ALA A 354 12.30 -31.91 53.29
N ASN A 355 12.06 -32.90 52.44
CA ASN A 355 11.05 -33.92 52.62
C ASN A 355 11.57 -35.28 52.12
N ASN A 356 10.76 -36.32 52.30
CA ASN A 356 11.12 -37.67 51.89
C ASN A 356 10.98 -37.96 50.37
N LEU A 357 10.52 -37.01 49.54
CA LEU A 357 10.25 -37.24 48.12
C LEU A 357 11.55 -37.59 47.36
N TYR A 358 12.61 -36.80 47.51
CA TYR A 358 13.87 -37.05 46.79
C TYR A 358 14.46 -38.42 47.13
N ALA A 359 14.45 -38.80 48.41
CA ALA A 359 14.91 -40.10 48.87
C ALA A 359 14.09 -41.26 48.27
N GLN A 360 12.77 -41.11 48.15
CA GLN A 360 11.89 -42.09 47.51
C GLN A 360 12.14 -42.18 45.99
N LEU A 361 12.42 -41.05 45.32
CA LEU A 361 12.73 -41.01 43.89
C LEU A 361 14.03 -41.73 43.54
N ILE A 362 15.03 -41.72 44.42
CA ILE A 362 16.31 -42.42 44.19
C ILE A 362 16.32 -43.88 44.65
N SER A 363 15.35 -44.29 45.49
CA SER A 363 15.23 -45.65 46.01
C SER A 363 14.03 -46.38 45.38
N THR A 364 12.86 -46.28 46.00
CA THR A 364 11.61 -46.96 45.62
C THR A 364 11.19 -46.70 44.18
N TYR A 365 11.29 -45.44 43.71
CA TYR A 365 10.87 -45.02 42.37
C TYR A 365 12.03 -44.74 41.41
N SER A 366 13.20 -45.34 41.67
CA SER A 366 14.42 -45.14 40.85
C SER A 366 14.23 -45.44 39.36
N ALA A 367 13.29 -46.33 39.01
CA ALA A 367 12.97 -46.68 37.64
C ALA A 367 12.36 -45.53 36.80
N VAL A 368 11.83 -44.49 37.46
CA VAL A 368 11.27 -43.29 36.81
C VAL A 368 12.33 -42.44 36.10
N ARG A 369 13.63 -42.72 36.32
CA ARG A 369 14.72 -42.15 35.51
C ARG A 369 14.56 -42.44 34.01
N ASP A 370 13.90 -43.55 33.64
CA ASP A 370 13.38 -43.72 32.28
C ASP A 370 12.00 -43.05 32.20
N ILE A 371 11.92 -41.93 31.47
CA ILE A 371 10.72 -41.10 31.36
C ILE A 371 9.48 -41.89 30.87
N ARG A 372 9.68 -42.98 30.13
CA ARG A 372 8.60 -43.85 29.63
C ARG A 372 7.92 -44.63 30.74
N ARG A 373 8.63 -44.86 31.86
CA ARG A 373 8.17 -45.62 33.02
C ARG A 373 7.48 -44.76 34.08
N ALA A 374 7.57 -43.43 33.96
CA ALA A 374 6.98 -42.50 34.94
C ALA A 374 5.50 -42.77 35.21
N ASN A 375 4.71 -43.10 34.18
CA ASN A 375 3.26 -43.30 34.34
C ASN A 375 2.89 -44.69 34.88
N THR A 376 3.80 -45.66 34.85
CA THR A 376 3.54 -47.04 35.30
C THR A 376 4.09 -47.31 36.69
N ASP A 377 5.19 -46.64 37.05
CA ASP A 377 5.94 -46.95 38.26
C ASP A 377 5.51 -46.09 39.46
N PHE A 378 4.77 -44.99 39.22
CA PHE A 378 4.16 -44.23 40.30
C PHE A 378 2.83 -44.85 40.77
N PRO A 379 2.56 -44.88 42.09
CA PRO A 379 1.26 -45.25 42.62
C PRO A 379 0.19 -44.25 42.16
N GLY A 380 -1.07 -44.69 42.11
CA GLY A 380 -2.20 -43.82 41.72
C GLY A 380 -2.45 -42.61 42.63
N ALA A 381 -1.76 -42.51 43.77
CA ALA A 381 -1.76 -41.34 44.64
C ALA A 381 -0.87 -40.18 44.13
N ILE A 382 -0.04 -40.43 43.09
CA ILE A 382 0.80 -39.42 42.44
C ILE A 382 0.20 -39.19 41.05
N VAL A 383 -0.37 -38.01 40.83
CA VAL A 383 -1.17 -37.67 39.64
C VAL A 383 -0.38 -36.76 38.71
N GLN A 384 -0.28 -37.13 37.43
CA GLN A 384 0.34 -36.30 36.40
C GLN A 384 -0.47 -35.00 36.19
N GLY A 385 0.22 -33.86 36.11
CA GLY A 385 -0.38 -32.52 35.96
C GLY A 385 -0.76 -31.85 37.28
N GLN A 386 -0.73 -32.59 38.40
CA GLN A 386 -0.92 -32.05 39.75
C GLN A 386 0.36 -32.21 40.58
N ASP A 387 0.87 -33.43 40.71
CA ASP A 387 2.02 -33.75 41.56
C ASP A 387 3.35 -33.74 40.78
N TYR A 388 3.29 -34.11 39.50
CA TYR A 388 4.46 -34.12 38.62
C TYR A 388 4.08 -33.82 37.17
N GLU A 389 5.04 -33.31 36.41
CA GLU A 389 4.95 -33.13 34.97
C GLU A 389 6.16 -33.75 34.29
N LYS A 390 5.94 -34.42 33.16
CA LYS A 390 7.02 -35.01 32.35
C LYS A 390 7.12 -34.30 31.01
N ILE A 391 8.35 -33.94 30.63
CA ILE A 391 8.63 -33.26 29.37
C ILE A 391 9.76 -33.99 28.68
N GLU A 392 9.49 -34.45 27.47
CA GLU A 392 10.52 -35.00 26.58
C GLU A 392 11.15 -33.87 25.77
N ASN A 393 12.48 -33.93 25.60
CA ASN A 393 13.25 -32.95 24.85
C ASN A 393 13.03 -31.48 25.30
N ALA A 394 12.95 -31.24 26.62
CA ALA A 394 12.91 -29.90 27.19
C ALA A 394 14.18 -29.10 26.84
N ARG A 395 14.03 -27.79 26.71
CA ARG A 395 15.10 -26.85 26.36
C ARG A 395 15.43 -25.92 27.52
#